data_AF-A0AAU9AIG8-F1
#
_entry.id   AF-A0AAU9AIG8-F1
#
_cell.length_a   1.000
_cell.length_b   1.000
_cell.length_c   1.000
_cell.angle_alpha   90.00
_cell.angle_beta   90.00
_cell.angle_gamma   90.00
#
_symmetry.space_group_name_H-M   'P 1'
#
loop_
_entity.id
_entity.type
_entity.pdbx_description
1 polymer ?
#
loop_
_entity_poly.entity_id
_entity_poly.type
_entity_poly.pdbx_seq_one_letter_code
_entity_poly.pdbx_strand_id
1 'polypeptide(L)'
;MDRTALNEAKSLVYRDARVALIELRKLEIQIAQLDHLSEKVRTLRTTDLKKVREYRQAAIFCYGMSLDLERNVRFCPTDRSDHDFIATWQADDTHHFVPVQLKELVPEELNKTLTLERLVDSLSKYKASPDLTVAIFLNREGRFDPSAFQIPSTVDVAGVWLVSNIGTDKWRIIGDFINQVRVIDFDYPQA
;
A
#
# COMPACT_ATOMS: atom_id res chain seq x y z
N MET A 1 -16.13 -4.72 9.06
CA MET A 1 -16.72 -5.20 7.79
C MET A 1 -18.06 -5.83 8.08
N ASP A 2 -19.00 -5.82 7.14
CA ASP A 2 -20.23 -6.59 7.30
C ASP A 2 -19.98 -8.12 7.20
N ARG A 3 -20.98 -8.92 7.61
CA ARG A 3 -20.87 -10.39 7.65
C ARG A 3 -20.64 -11.02 6.27
N THR A 4 -21.21 -10.45 5.22
CA THR A 4 -21.08 -10.96 3.85
C THR A 4 -19.67 -10.72 3.34
N ALA A 5 -19.16 -9.50 3.49
CA ALA A 5 -17.78 -9.14 3.14
C ALA A 5 -16.76 -9.99 3.91
N LEU A 6 -17.00 -10.25 5.20
CA LEU A 6 -16.13 -11.11 6.01
C LEU A 6 -16.12 -12.57 5.52
N ASN A 7 -17.27 -13.12 5.14
CA ASN A 7 -17.34 -14.49 4.62
C ASN A 7 -16.63 -14.62 3.27
N GLU A 8 -16.78 -13.63 2.41
CA GLU A 8 -16.04 -13.58 1.14
C GLU A 8 -14.54 -13.51 1.39
N ALA A 9 -14.08 -12.60 2.25
CA ALA A 9 -12.68 -12.47 2.62
C ALA A 9 -12.08 -13.81 3.08
N LYS A 10 -12.79 -14.55 3.94
CA LYS A 10 -12.35 -15.88 4.41
C LYS A 10 -12.16 -16.92 3.31
N SER A 11 -12.82 -16.77 2.18
CA SER A 11 -12.73 -17.72 1.05
C SER A 11 -11.60 -17.41 0.06
N LEU A 12 -10.96 -16.23 0.19
CA LEU A 12 -9.91 -15.78 -0.71
C LEU A 12 -8.58 -16.50 -0.44
N VAL A 13 -7.73 -16.51 -1.47
CA VAL A 13 -6.37 -17.06 -1.40
C VAL A 13 -5.38 -15.91 -1.17
N TYR A 14 -4.78 -15.88 0.01
CA TYR A 14 -3.87 -14.82 0.41
C TYR A 14 -2.41 -15.17 0.11
N ARG A 15 -1.69 -14.18 -0.42
CA ARG A 15 -0.27 -14.27 -0.74
C ARG A 15 0.59 -13.74 0.41
N ASP A 16 1.69 -14.43 0.67
CA ASP A 16 2.75 -13.95 1.54
C ASP A 16 3.47 -12.74 0.93
N ALA A 17 3.53 -11.65 1.68
CA ALA A 17 4.10 -10.38 1.22
C ALA A 17 5.61 -10.49 0.93
N ARG A 18 6.37 -11.16 1.81
CA ARG A 18 7.81 -11.35 1.65
C ARG A 18 8.12 -12.17 0.41
N VAL A 19 7.42 -13.29 0.22
CA VAL A 19 7.59 -14.17 -0.95
C VAL A 19 7.28 -13.41 -2.25
N ALA A 20 6.15 -12.68 -2.29
CA ALA A 20 5.78 -11.89 -3.45
C ALA A 20 6.84 -10.86 -3.83
N LEU A 21 7.41 -10.15 -2.84
CA LEU A 21 8.47 -9.16 -3.09
C LEU A 21 9.75 -9.80 -3.62
N ILE A 22 10.17 -10.95 -3.08
CA ILE A 22 11.36 -11.66 -3.58
C ILE A 22 11.17 -12.08 -5.05
N GLU A 23 10.00 -12.59 -5.41
CA GLU A 23 9.68 -12.96 -6.79
C GLU A 23 9.65 -11.75 -7.72
N LEU A 24 9.03 -10.64 -7.29
CA LEU A 24 9.02 -9.39 -8.04
C LEU A 24 10.44 -8.87 -8.26
N ARG A 25 11.32 -8.94 -7.25
CA ARG A 25 12.72 -8.53 -7.41
C ARG A 25 13.45 -9.37 -8.46
N LYS A 26 13.24 -10.68 -8.49
CA LYS A 26 13.84 -11.56 -9.51
C LYS A 26 13.39 -11.14 -10.91
N LEU A 27 12.10 -10.83 -11.07
CA LEU A 27 11.56 -10.35 -12.34
C LEU A 27 12.12 -8.97 -12.72
N GLU A 28 12.24 -8.05 -11.77
CA GLU A 28 12.82 -6.72 -11.99
C GLU A 28 14.27 -6.80 -12.49
N ILE A 29 15.09 -7.69 -11.92
CA ILE A 29 16.47 -7.92 -12.36
C ILE A 29 16.50 -8.46 -13.80
N GLN A 30 15.62 -9.41 -14.14
CA GLN A 30 15.51 -9.95 -15.50
C GLN A 30 15.08 -8.87 -16.50
N ILE A 31 14.10 -8.04 -16.15
CA ILE A 31 13.63 -6.92 -16.97
C ILE A 31 14.71 -5.85 -17.14
N ALA A 32 15.49 -5.58 -16.09
CA ALA A 32 16.54 -4.56 -16.14
C ALA A 32 17.59 -4.86 -17.21
N GLN A 33 17.85 -6.14 -17.48
CA GLN A 33 18.78 -6.63 -18.51
C GLN A 33 18.25 -6.48 -19.96
N LEU A 34 17.00 -6.06 -20.16
CA LEU A 34 16.41 -5.87 -21.48
C LEU A 34 16.59 -4.42 -21.95
N ASP A 35 17.55 -4.15 -22.84
CA ASP A 35 17.92 -2.79 -23.25
C ASP A 35 16.83 -2.01 -24.01
N HIS A 36 15.85 -2.69 -24.59
CA HIS A 36 14.85 -2.09 -25.50
C HIS A 36 13.54 -1.66 -24.81
N LEU A 37 13.44 -1.79 -23.49
CA LEU A 37 12.21 -1.44 -22.76
C LEU A 37 12.16 0.05 -22.42
N SER A 38 11.06 0.69 -22.83
CA SER A 38 10.74 2.06 -22.45
C SER A 38 10.65 2.24 -20.93
N GLU A 39 10.96 3.44 -20.44
CA GLU A 39 10.88 3.78 -19.02
C GLU A 39 9.48 3.56 -18.42
N LYS A 40 8.41 3.79 -19.18
CA LYS A 40 7.03 3.53 -18.74
C LYS A 40 6.77 2.05 -18.43
N VAL A 41 7.38 1.15 -19.20
CA VAL A 41 7.28 -0.30 -18.95
C VAL A 41 8.12 -0.66 -17.73
N ARG A 42 9.35 -0.14 -17.63
CA ARG A 42 10.24 -0.38 -16.48
C ARG A 42 9.64 0.09 -15.16
N THR A 43 8.90 1.19 -15.18
CA THR A 43 8.21 1.76 -14.01
C THR A 43 6.79 1.23 -13.79
N LEU A 44 6.36 0.23 -14.58
CA LEU A 44 5.03 -0.37 -14.53
C LEU A 44 3.88 0.65 -14.69
N ARG A 45 4.10 1.73 -15.45
CA ARG A 45 3.17 2.86 -15.62
C ARG A 45 2.30 2.79 -16.87
N THR A 46 2.28 1.66 -17.59
CA THR A 46 1.29 1.42 -18.65
C THR A 46 -0.04 0.91 -18.04
N THR A 47 -1.15 1.06 -18.77
CA THR A 47 -2.47 0.57 -18.33
C THR A 47 -2.44 -0.93 -18.02
N ASP A 48 -1.78 -1.71 -18.88
CA ASP A 48 -1.70 -3.17 -18.74
C ASP A 48 -0.88 -3.60 -17.52
N LEU A 49 0.07 -2.75 -17.08
CA LEU A 49 0.92 -3.01 -15.91
C LEU A 49 0.37 -2.43 -14.61
N LYS A 50 -0.80 -1.77 -14.65
CA LYS A 50 -1.45 -1.21 -13.47
C LYS A 50 -1.66 -2.26 -12.37
N LYS A 51 -2.20 -3.44 -12.74
CA LYS A 51 -2.44 -4.53 -11.78
C LYS A 51 -1.13 -5.03 -11.16
N VAL A 52 -0.04 -5.06 -11.91
CA VAL A 52 1.28 -5.45 -11.41
C VAL A 52 1.82 -4.41 -10.42
N ARG A 53 1.65 -3.12 -10.72
CA ARG A 53 2.04 -2.02 -9.83
C ARG A 53 1.25 -2.07 -8.51
N GLU A 54 -0.06 -2.24 -8.58
CA GLU A 54 -0.94 -2.36 -7.40
C GLU A 54 -0.59 -3.59 -6.57
N TYR A 55 -0.31 -4.72 -7.22
CA TYR A 55 0.17 -5.94 -6.55
C TYR A 55 1.48 -5.72 -5.79
N ARG A 56 2.46 -5.04 -6.42
CA ARG A 56 3.72 -4.67 -5.76
C ARG A 56 3.47 -3.75 -4.56
N GLN A 57 2.61 -2.74 -4.72
CA GLN A 57 2.27 -1.79 -3.65
C GLN A 57 1.60 -2.50 -2.47
N ALA A 58 0.65 -3.39 -2.72
CA ALA A 58 0.02 -4.22 -1.69
C ALA A 58 1.07 -5.06 -0.94
N ALA A 59 1.99 -5.71 -1.68
CA ALA A 59 3.05 -6.51 -1.08
C ALA A 59 4.01 -5.67 -0.22
N ILE A 60 4.43 -4.48 -0.68
CA ILE A 60 5.30 -3.57 0.09
C ILE A 60 4.61 -3.15 1.39
N PHE A 61 3.36 -2.71 1.29
CA PHE A 61 2.59 -2.27 2.46
C PHE A 61 2.43 -3.41 3.48
N CYS A 62 1.97 -4.59 3.04
CA CYS A 62 1.78 -5.73 3.94
C CYS A 62 3.09 -6.25 4.53
N TYR A 63 4.21 -6.18 3.81
CA TYR A 63 5.50 -6.53 4.39
C TYR A 63 5.90 -5.55 5.50
N GLY A 64 5.74 -4.24 5.28
CA GLY A 64 5.94 -3.24 6.33
C GLY A 64 5.03 -3.46 7.54
N MET A 65 3.75 -3.73 7.32
CA MET A 65 2.80 -4.05 8.39
C MET A 65 3.15 -5.35 9.13
N SER A 66 3.76 -6.31 8.44
CA SER A 66 4.21 -7.55 9.08
C SER A 66 5.31 -7.30 10.12
N LEU A 67 6.17 -6.32 9.85
CA LEU A 67 7.22 -5.90 10.76
C LEU A 67 6.65 -5.07 11.92
N ASP A 68 5.73 -4.15 11.65
CA ASP A 68 5.05 -3.34 12.67
C ASP A 68 4.27 -4.20 13.68
N LEU A 69 3.52 -5.18 13.17
CA LEU A 69 2.66 -6.03 14.00
C LEU A 69 3.39 -7.26 14.56
N GLU A 70 4.64 -7.51 14.14
CA GLU A 70 5.38 -8.75 14.41
C GLU A 70 4.56 -10.02 14.06
N ARG A 71 3.82 -9.98 12.95
CA ARG A 71 2.96 -11.06 12.47
C ARG A 71 3.03 -11.15 10.95
N ASN A 72 2.81 -12.33 10.38
CA ASN A 72 2.77 -12.46 8.92
C ASN A 72 1.47 -11.86 8.35
N VAL A 73 1.56 -10.62 7.84
CA VAL A 73 0.47 -9.98 7.10
C VAL A 73 0.54 -10.40 5.64
N ARG A 74 -0.52 -11.08 5.20
CA ARG A 74 -0.71 -11.57 3.84
C ARG A 74 -1.73 -10.69 3.11
N PHE A 75 -1.76 -10.75 1.78
CA PHE A 75 -2.65 -9.91 0.99
C PHE A 75 -3.33 -10.67 -0.16
N CYS A 76 -4.53 -10.24 -0.54
CA CYS A 76 -5.23 -10.72 -1.72
C CYS A 76 -5.78 -9.51 -2.49
N PRO A 77 -5.31 -9.25 -3.73
CA PRO A 77 -5.95 -8.26 -4.60
C PRO A 77 -7.43 -8.60 -4.84
N THR A 78 -8.26 -7.57 -4.96
CA THR A 78 -9.70 -7.72 -5.17
C THR A 78 -10.15 -6.80 -6.30
N ASP A 79 -11.02 -7.27 -7.20
CA ASP A 79 -11.64 -6.41 -8.23
C ASP A 79 -12.87 -5.65 -7.68
N ARG A 80 -12.87 -5.31 -6.38
CA ARG A 80 -13.95 -4.56 -5.72
C ARG A 80 -13.78 -3.06 -5.96
N SER A 81 -14.88 -2.31 -5.96
CA SER A 81 -14.87 -0.89 -6.29
C SER A 81 -14.42 0.02 -5.14
N ASP A 82 -14.47 -0.48 -3.91
CA ASP A 82 -14.28 0.28 -2.67
C ASP A 82 -12.91 0.08 -2.02
N HIS A 83 -12.17 -0.96 -2.41
CA HIS A 83 -10.79 -1.23 -1.99
C HIS A 83 -10.04 -2.06 -3.04
N ASP A 84 -8.71 -1.93 -3.07
CA ASP A 84 -7.88 -2.59 -4.10
C ASP A 84 -7.42 -3.99 -3.66
N PHE A 85 -7.30 -4.24 -2.35
CA PHE A 85 -6.95 -5.55 -1.81
C PHE A 85 -7.42 -5.72 -0.35
N ILE A 86 -7.40 -6.96 0.14
CA ILE A 86 -7.60 -7.27 1.56
C ILE A 86 -6.28 -7.74 2.16
N ALA A 87 -5.88 -7.13 3.28
CA ALA A 87 -4.79 -7.61 4.13
C ALA A 87 -5.35 -8.55 5.21
N THR A 88 -4.56 -9.54 5.63
CA THR A 88 -4.98 -10.48 6.66
C THR A 88 -3.80 -10.99 7.49
N TRP A 89 -4.06 -11.25 8.77
CA TRP A 89 -3.11 -11.90 9.68
C TRP A 89 -3.85 -12.62 10.81
N GLN A 90 -3.16 -13.57 11.42
CA GLN A 90 -3.62 -14.23 12.64
C GLN A 90 -2.98 -13.53 13.84
N ALA A 91 -3.79 -13.14 14.82
CA ALA A 91 -3.33 -12.73 16.14
C ALA A 91 -4.11 -13.55 17.18
N ASP A 92 -3.36 -14.35 17.96
CA ASP A 92 -3.93 -15.32 18.89
C ASP A 92 -4.99 -16.20 18.19
N ASP A 93 -6.20 -16.28 18.74
CA ASP A 93 -7.32 -17.03 18.16
C ASP A 93 -8.16 -16.23 17.15
N THR A 94 -7.75 -14.99 16.83
CA THR A 94 -8.50 -14.11 15.93
C THR A 94 -7.82 -13.99 14.57
N HIS A 95 -8.60 -14.25 13.52
CA HIS A 95 -8.20 -13.99 12.14
C HIS A 95 -8.70 -12.61 11.72
N HIS A 96 -7.78 -11.69 11.48
CA HIS A 96 -8.07 -10.31 11.10
C HIS A 96 -8.11 -10.15 9.59
N PHE A 97 -9.02 -9.31 9.12
CA PHE A 97 -9.14 -8.95 7.71
C PHE A 97 -9.35 -7.44 7.61
N VAL A 98 -8.59 -6.78 6.76
CA VAL A 98 -8.63 -5.33 6.59
C VAL A 98 -8.70 -5.01 5.10
N PRO A 99 -9.79 -4.39 4.61
CA PRO A 99 -9.82 -3.86 3.26
C PRO A 99 -8.87 -2.66 3.16
N VAL A 100 -8.06 -2.63 2.11
CA VAL A 100 -7.06 -1.59 1.88
C VAL A 100 -7.25 -0.96 0.51
N GLN A 101 -7.40 0.36 0.50
CA GLN A 101 -7.34 1.16 -0.72
C GLN A 101 -5.95 1.75 -0.89
N LEU A 102 -5.36 1.51 -2.05
CA LEU A 102 -4.16 2.17 -2.53
C LEU A 102 -4.48 3.54 -3.12
N LYS A 103 -3.63 4.50 -2.80
CA LYS A 103 -3.54 5.80 -3.45
C LYS A 103 -2.07 6.10 -3.76
N GLU A 104 -1.85 6.98 -4.72
CA GLU A 104 -0.50 7.38 -5.13
C GLU A 104 -0.44 8.89 -5.26
N LEU A 105 0.49 9.52 -4.54
CA LEU A 105 0.99 10.83 -4.91
C LEU A 105 2.01 10.62 -6.02
N VAL A 106 1.52 10.66 -7.26
CA VAL A 106 2.31 10.41 -8.47
C VAL A 106 3.49 11.38 -8.60
N PRO A 107 4.55 11.02 -9.34
CA PRO A 107 5.64 11.93 -9.69
C PRO A 107 5.14 13.26 -10.21
N GLU A 108 5.88 14.32 -9.89
CA GLU A 108 5.50 15.69 -10.19
C GLU A 108 5.35 15.90 -11.71
N GLU A 109 6.18 15.22 -12.52
CA GLU A 109 6.14 15.23 -13.97
C GLU A 109 4.79 14.74 -14.54
N LEU A 110 4.09 13.86 -13.81
CA LEU A 110 2.79 13.33 -14.21
C LEU A 110 1.63 14.21 -13.76
N ASN A 111 1.70 14.80 -12.56
CA ASN A 111 0.68 15.71 -12.06
C ASN A 111 1.20 16.68 -11.01
N LYS A 112 1.73 17.83 -11.48
CA LYS A 112 2.24 18.90 -10.60
C LYS A 112 1.24 19.45 -9.61
N THR A 113 -0.05 19.38 -9.93
CA THR A 113 -1.12 20.01 -9.12
C THR A 113 -1.64 19.12 -7.99
N LEU A 114 -1.39 17.81 -8.06
CA LEU A 114 -1.77 16.90 -6.99
C LEU A 114 -0.82 17.12 -5.81
N THR A 115 -1.37 17.33 -4.62
CA THR A 115 -0.60 17.43 -3.37
C THR A 115 -1.06 16.33 -2.42
N LEU A 116 -0.30 16.09 -1.35
CA LEU A 116 -0.67 15.11 -0.34
C LEU A 116 -1.98 15.52 0.36
N GLU A 117 -2.14 16.79 0.66
CA GLU A 117 -3.34 17.37 1.28
C GLU A 117 -4.56 17.12 0.40
N ARG A 118 -4.48 17.44 -0.91
CA ARG A 118 -5.58 17.18 -1.85
C ARG A 118 -5.93 15.70 -1.97
N LEU A 119 -4.92 14.83 -1.88
CA LEU A 119 -5.14 13.39 -1.91
C LEU A 119 -5.89 12.92 -0.66
N VAL A 120 -5.51 13.44 0.51
CA VAL A 120 -6.14 13.13 1.80
C VAL A 120 -7.55 13.71 1.88
N ASP A 121 -7.76 14.95 1.44
CA ASP A 121 -9.09 15.56 1.36
C ASP A 121 -10.05 14.72 0.50
N SER A 122 -9.53 14.10 -0.56
CA SER A 122 -10.32 13.21 -1.42
C SER A 122 -10.80 11.93 -0.73
N LEU A 123 -10.22 11.57 0.42
CA LEU A 123 -10.63 10.41 1.22
C LEU A 123 -11.97 10.65 1.92
N SER A 124 -12.43 11.90 2.04
CA SER A 124 -13.76 12.25 2.56
C SER A 124 -14.92 11.64 1.77
N LYS A 125 -14.68 11.06 0.59
CA LYS A 125 -15.67 10.27 -0.16
C LYS A 125 -15.94 8.89 0.45
N TYR A 126 -15.07 8.39 1.34
CA TYR A 126 -15.16 7.08 1.97
C TYR A 126 -15.92 7.10 3.31
N LYS A 127 -16.71 8.14 3.60
CA LYS A 127 -17.48 8.34 4.85
C LYS A 127 -18.41 7.18 5.27
N ALA A 128 -18.63 6.19 4.41
CA ALA A 128 -19.44 5.01 4.71
C ALA A 128 -18.58 3.73 4.80
N SER A 129 -17.27 3.87 5.02
CA SER A 129 -16.30 2.76 5.02
C SER A 129 -15.39 2.82 6.25
N PRO A 130 -15.94 2.74 7.48
CA PRO A 130 -15.17 2.89 8.73
C PRO A 130 -14.14 1.79 8.94
N ASP A 131 -14.22 0.69 8.19
CA ASP A 131 -13.25 -0.42 8.23
C ASP A 131 -12.12 -0.28 7.19
N LEU A 132 -12.18 0.73 6.31
CA LEU A 132 -11.23 0.89 5.22
C LEU A 132 -9.90 1.43 5.75
N THR A 133 -8.79 0.80 5.38
CA THR A 133 -7.46 1.39 5.52
C THR A 133 -7.01 1.99 4.20
N VAL A 134 -6.36 3.15 4.23
CA VAL A 134 -5.81 3.79 3.03
C VAL A 134 -4.29 3.80 3.11
N ALA A 135 -3.63 3.23 2.11
CA ALA A 135 -2.17 3.28 1.96
C ALA A 135 -1.81 4.20 0.78
N ILE A 136 -1.09 5.29 1.08
CA ILE A 136 -0.70 6.33 0.13
C ILE A 136 0.78 6.17 -0.20
N PHE A 137 1.08 5.84 -1.46
CA PHE A 137 2.45 5.78 -1.96
C PHE A 137 2.94 7.17 -2.38
N LEU A 138 4.05 7.60 -1.79
CA LEU A 138 4.70 8.87 -2.07
C LEU A 138 5.79 8.65 -3.12
N ASN A 139 5.48 9.01 -4.38
CA ASN A 139 6.41 8.88 -5.51
C ASN A 139 6.94 10.26 -5.92
N ARG A 140 7.38 11.05 -4.94
CA ARG A 140 8.03 12.36 -5.15
C ARG A 140 9.24 12.49 -4.25
N GLU A 141 10.24 13.20 -4.75
CA GLU A 141 11.36 13.63 -3.92
C GLU A 141 10.90 14.74 -2.97
N GLY A 142 11.38 14.68 -1.73
CA GLY A 142 11.05 15.69 -0.73
C GLY A 142 11.30 15.24 0.70
N ARG A 143 11.22 16.19 1.63
CA ARG A 143 11.17 15.89 3.07
C ARG A 143 9.72 15.96 3.51
N PHE A 144 9.26 14.90 4.15
CA PHE A 144 7.96 14.85 4.79
C PHE A 144 8.17 14.93 6.30
N ASP A 145 7.47 15.85 6.95
CA ASP A 145 7.41 15.95 8.41
C ASP A 145 6.10 15.30 8.90
N PRO A 146 6.16 14.09 9.50
CA PRO A 146 4.97 13.42 10.01
C PRO A 146 4.21 14.23 11.07
N SER A 147 4.91 15.10 11.83
CA SER A 147 4.29 15.85 12.91
C SER A 147 3.41 17.01 12.44
N ALA A 148 3.69 17.51 11.22
CA ALA A 148 2.90 18.55 10.57
C ALA A 148 1.71 18.02 9.78
N PHE A 149 1.63 16.70 9.58
CA PHE A 149 0.59 16.06 8.78
C PHE A 149 -0.65 15.75 9.62
N GLN A 150 -1.81 16.24 9.17
CA GLN A 150 -3.07 16.09 9.86
C GLN A 150 -4.11 15.46 8.94
N ILE A 151 -4.93 14.57 9.51
CA ILE A 151 -6.09 14.02 8.82
C ILE A 151 -7.29 14.95 9.06
N PRO A 152 -7.96 15.44 8.00
CA PRO A 152 -9.17 16.23 8.13
C PRO A 152 -10.26 15.44 8.88
N SER A 153 -11.02 16.11 9.76
CA SER A 153 -12.14 15.50 10.50
C SER A 153 -13.27 14.97 9.62
N THR A 154 -13.27 15.30 8.32
CA THR A 154 -14.22 14.81 7.32
C THR A 154 -13.86 13.43 6.75
N VAL A 155 -12.66 12.92 7.05
CA VAL A 155 -12.18 11.59 6.67
C VAL A 155 -12.56 10.61 7.76
N ASP A 156 -13.35 9.59 7.40
CA ASP A 156 -13.85 8.56 8.31
C ASP A 156 -13.48 7.18 7.76
N VAL A 157 -12.23 6.77 8.04
CA VAL A 157 -11.61 5.51 7.61
C VAL A 157 -10.87 4.91 8.81
N ALA A 158 -10.64 3.60 8.82
CA ALA A 158 -10.00 2.89 9.93
C ALA A 158 -8.54 3.31 10.16
N GLY A 159 -7.84 3.66 9.08
CA GLY A 159 -6.42 4.02 9.15
C GLY A 159 -5.90 4.69 7.89
N VAL A 160 -4.90 5.56 8.05
CA VAL A 160 -4.21 6.23 6.95
C VAL A 160 -2.70 6.05 7.14
N TRP A 161 -2.08 5.55 6.08
CA TRP A 161 -0.66 5.21 6.04
C TRP A 161 0.02 5.85 4.83
N LEU A 162 1.25 6.31 5.03
CA LEU A 162 2.13 6.78 3.97
C LEU A 162 3.22 5.74 3.75
N VAL A 163 3.54 5.49 2.48
CA VAL A 163 4.56 4.53 2.06
C VAL A 163 5.54 5.24 1.14
N SER A 164 6.83 5.19 1.44
CA SER A 164 7.86 5.83 0.62
C SER A 164 9.08 4.94 0.45
N ASN A 165 9.69 5.04 -0.73
CA ASN A 165 11.06 4.57 -0.94
C ASN A 165 12.01 5.66 -0.38
N ILE A 166 12.91 5.26 0.52
CA ILE A 166 13.86 6.16 1.20
C ILE A 166 15.33 5.84 0.85
N GLY A 167 15.53 5.06 -0.22
CA GLY A 167 16.84 4.62 -0.69
C GLY A 167 16.74 3.41 -1.63
N THR A 168 17.86 3.01 -2.22
CA THR A 168 17.93 1.99 -3.28
C THR A 168 17.09 0.73 -3.00
N ASP A 169 17.10 0.25 -1.76
CA ASP A 169 16.30 -0.88 -1.31
C ASP A 169 15.63 -0.64 0.03
N LYS A 170 15.46 0.62 0.42
CA LYS A 170 14.90 0.99 1.73
C LYS A 170 13.54 1.59 1.57
N TRP A 171 12.63 1.14 2.41
CA TRP A 171 11.26 1.60 2.45
C TRP A 171 10.91 2.07 3.85
N ARG A 172 9.98 2.99 3.90
CA ARG A 172 9.40 3.52 5.12
C ARG A 172 7.89 3.46 5.01
N ILE A 173 7.24 2.98 6.07
CA ILE A 173 5.82 3.21 6.30
C ILE A 173 5.65 4.12 7.51
N ILE A 174 4.74 5.08 7.40
CA ILE A 174 4.41 6.03 8.46
C ILE A 174 2.90 6.03 8.63
N GLY A 175 2.45 5.85 9.86
CA GLY A 175 1.05 5.70 10.22
C GLY A 175 0.96 4.89 11.50
N ASP A 176 -0.19 4.73 12.12
CA ASP A 176 -1.50 5.12 11.63
C ASP A 176 -1.83 6.57 12.02
N PHE A 177 -2.10 7.42 11.04
CA PHE A 177 -2.45 8.83 11.29
C PHE A 177 -3.87 9.04 11.87
N ILE A 178 -4.70 7.99 11.91
CA ILE A 178 -6.02 8.03 12.57
C ILE A 178 -5.90 7.70 14.05
N ASN A 179 -5.12 6.66 14.38
CA ASN A 179 -5.05 6.09 15.72
C ASN A 179 -3.77 6.52 16.46
N GLN A 180 -2.64 5.95 16.05
CA GLN A 180 -1.34 6.23 16.64
C GLN A 180 -0.25 6.13 15.58
N VAL A 181 0.47 7.25 15.39
CA VAL A 181 1.56 7.34 14.43
C VAL A 181 2.76 6.53 14.90
N ARG A 182 3.25 5.69 14.01
CA ARG A 182 4.45 4.87 14.09
C ARG A 182 5.25 5.06 12.79
N VAL A 183 6.54 4.76 12.87
CA VAL A 183 7.46 4.81 11.73
C VAL A 183 8.20 3.49 11.68
N ILE A 184 8.13 2.82 10.53
CA ILE A 184 8.77 1.53 10.31
C ILE A 184 9.62 1.65 9.06
N ASP A 185 10.92 1.51 9.27
CA ASP A 185 11.91 1.43 8.20
C ASP A 185 12.29 -0.02 7.98
N PHE A 186 12.38 -0.42 6.71
CA PHE A 186 12.77 -1.78 6.37
C PHE A 186 13.50 -1.85 5.05
N ASP A 187 14.36 -2.86 4.95
CA ASP A 187 14.99 -3.24 3.70
C ASP A 187 14.04 -4.11 2.87
N TYR A 188 14.11 -3.93 1.55
CA TYR A 188 13.40 -4.78 0.59
C TYR A 188 13.90 -6.23 0.77
N PRO A 189 12.99 -7.20 0.95
CA PRO A 189 13.39 -8.55 1.30
C PRO A 189 14.20 -9.22 0.19
N GLN A 190 15.25 -9.91 0.59
CA GLN A 190 16.12 -10.70 -0.29
C GLN A 190 15.84 -12.20 -0.12
N ALA A 191 16.20 -12.97 -1.14
CA ALA A 191 16.06 -14.43 -1.17
C ALA A 191 16.97 -15.11 -0.15
#